data_AF-A0A9D6FAS5-F1
#
_entry.id   AF-A0A9D6FAS5-F1
#
_cell.length_a   1.000
_cell.length_b   1.000
_cell.length_c   1.000
_cell.angle_alpha   90.00
_cell.angle_beta   90.00
_cell.angle_gamma   90.00
#
_symmetry.space_group_name_H-M   'P 1'
#
loop_
_entity.id
_entity.type
_entity.pdbx_description
1 polymer ?
#
loop_
_entity_poly.entity_id
_entity_poly.type
_entity_poly.pdbx_seq_one_letter_code
_entity_poly.pdbx_strand_id
1 'polypeptide(L)'
;MKLEQRRQALGRGIRLIEWTFDPLEWKNAVFNLNRLGAIARRYVPNQYGISSSPLHRGLPTDRLIAEWWLDSPRVVARVDGRTEGSPATQDRVTFPLDVLERQGSEDRSIAEVQAELCSRLQNAFAQGLAATGLEVAGAAATYLLNPWKTSD
;
A
#
# COMPACT_ATOMS: atom_id res chain seq x y z
N MET A 1 -15.11 -13.16 4.38
CA MET A 1 -15.73 -11.92 3.86
C MET A 1 -15.15 -11.46 2.52
N LYS A 2 -13.86 -11.09 2.42
CA LYS A 2 -13.27 -10.60 1.15
C LYS A 2 -13.30 -11.62 -0.01
N LEU A 3 -13.09 -12.92 0.26
CA LEU A 3 -13.16 -13.97 -0.76
C LEU A 3 -14.56 -14.14 -1.36
N GLU A 4 -15.60 -13.98 -0.54
CA GLU A 4 -16.98 -14.02 -1.01
C GLU A 4 -17.31 -12.77 -1.85
N GLN A 5 -16.81 -11.59 -1.46
CA GLN A 5 -16.90 -10.38 -2.28
C GLN A 5 -16.23 -10.58 -3.64
N ARG A 6 -15.05 -11.22 -3.68
CA ARG A 6 -14.35 -11.59 -4.92
C ARG A 6 -15.19 -12.53 -5.79
N ARG A 7 -15.75 -13.60 -5.21
CA ARG A 7 -16.58 -14.57 -5.94
C ARG A 7 -17.80 -13.89 -6.57
N GLN A 8 -18.50 -13.05 -5.82
CA GLN A 8 -19.66 -12.30 -6.31
C GLN A 8 -19.30 -11.27 -7.37
N ALA A 9 -18.20 -10.54 -7.18
CA ALA A 9 -17.71 -9.55 -8.14
C ALA A 9 -17.36 -10.21 -9.48
N LEU A 10 -16.60 -11.32 -9.45
CA LEU A 10 -16.26 -12.09 -10.65
C LEU A 10 -17.51 -12.66 -11.33
N GLY A 11 -18.48 -13.15 -10.56
CA GLY A 11 -19.78 -13.61 -11.10
C GLY A 11 -20.60 -12.51 -11.79
N ARG A 12 -20.27 -11.23 -11.54
CA ARG A 12 -20.88 -10.06 -12.19
C ARG A 12 -19.99 -9.44 -13.27
N GLY A 13 -18.88 -10.10 -13.64
CA GLY A 13 -17.92 -9.58 -14.61
C GLY A 13 -17.01 -8.46 -14.10
N ILE A 14 -17.03 -8.14 -12.80
CA ILE A 14 -16.15 -7.15 -12.19
C ILE A 14 -14.76 -7.78 -12.02
N ARG A 15 -13.74 -7.19 -12.63
CA ARG A 15 -12.35 -7.66 -12.58
C ARG A 15 -11.45 -6.83 -11.66
N LEU A 16 -11.81 -5.58 -11.39
CA LEU A 16 -11.06 -4.65 -10.57
C LEU A 16 -11.94 -4.07 -9.47
N ILE A 17 -11.42 -4.06 -8.25
CA ILE A 17 -11.97 -3.32 -7.12
C ILE A 17 -10.89 -2.38 -6.59
N GLU A 18 -11.26 -1.13 -6.31
CA GLU A 18 -10.34 -0.12 -5.80
C GLU A 18 -10.79 0.44 -4.46
N TRP A 19 -9.84 0.70 -3.56
CA TRP A 19 -10.08 1.44 -2.31
C TRP A 19 -8.82 2.15 -1.85
N THR A 20 -8.98 3.14 -0.98
CA THR A 20 -7.87 3.90 -0.42
C THR A 20 -7.41 3.32 0.92
N PHE A 21 -6.12 3.40 1.24
CA PHE A 21 -5.62 3.16 2.60
C PHE A 21 -4.48 4.13 2.94
N ASP A 22 -4.22 4.30 4.24
CA ASP A 22 -3.14 5.15 4.74
C ASP A 22 -1.77 4.48 4.51
N PRO A 23 -0.80 5.15 3.86
CA PRO A 23 0.53 4.59 3.60
C PRO A 23 1.36 4.32 4.86
N LEU A 24 1.04 4.92 6.01
CA LEU A 24 1.75 4.68 7.27
C LEU A 24 1.12 3.55 8.10
N GLU A 25 -0.13 3.17 7.79
CA GLU A 25 -0.82 2.04 8.43
C GLU A 25 -0.30 0.69 7.89
N TRP A 26 0.89 0.30 8.35
CA TRP A 26 1.62 -0.86 7.84
C TRP A 26 0.79 -2.16 7.91
N LYS A 27 -0.05 -2.33 8.94
CA LYS A 27 -0.92 -3.52 9.08
C LYS A 27 -1.91 -3.62 7.92
N ASN A 28 -2.51 -2.49 7.52
CA ASN A 28 -3.38 -2.41 6.35
C ASN A 28 -2.62 -2.65 5.06
N ALA A 29 -1.40 -2.10 4.93
CA ALA A 29 -0.55 -2.33 3.78
C ALA A 29 -0.18 -3.83 3.62
N VAL A 30 0.25 -4.51 4.68
CA VAL A 30 0.52 -5.96 4.66
C VAL A 30 -0.74 -6.74 4.26
N PHE A 31 -1.90 -6.40 4.85
CA PHE A 31 -3.14 -7.09 4.49
C PHE A 31 -3.52 -6.90 3.02
N ASN A 32 -3.53 -5.66 2.52
CA ASN A 32 -3.93 -5.35 1.15
C ASN A 32 -2.94 -5.94 0.14
N LEU A 33 -1.64 -5.73 0.34
CA LEU A 33 -0.62 -6.05 -0.65
C LEU A 33 -0.14 -7.51 -0.56
N ASN A 34 0.14 -8.01 0.65
CA ASN A 34 0.71 -9.34 0.83
C ASN A 34 -0.36 -10.43 0.91
N ARG A 35 -1.50 -10.16 1.55
CA ARG A 35 -2.55 -11.17 1.79
C ARG A 35 -3.60 -11.19 0.69
N LEU A 36 -4.13 -10.03 0.29
CA LEU A 36 -5.11 -9.98 -0.80
C LEU A 36 -4.46 -9.99 -2.19
N GLY A 37 -3.19 -9.62 -2.30
CA GLY A 37 -2.48 -9.52 -3.57
C GLY A 37 -2.83 -8.28 -4.38
N ALA A 38 -3.45 -7.27 -3.76
CA ALA A 38 -3.62 -5.95 -4.38
C ALA A 38 -2.26 -5.31 -4.64
N ILE A 39 -2.24 -4.32 -5.53
CA ILE A 39 -1.08 -3.46 -5.77
C ILE A 39 -1.47 -2.01 -5.57
N ALA A 40 -0.50 -1.13 -5.35
CA ALA A 40 -0.75 0.31 -5.31
C ALA A 40 0.29 1.03 -6.17
N ARG A 41 -0.18 1.81 -7.13
CA ARG A 41 0.66 2.61 -8.05
C ARG A 41 0.17 4.04 -8.20
N ARG A 42 -0.79 4.44 -7.36
CA ARG A 42 -1.36 5.78 -7.30
C ARG A 42 -1.32 6.26 -5.86
N TYR A 43 -0.77 7.45 -5.69
CA TYR A 43 -0.67 8.16 -4.42
C TYR A 43 -1.54 9.41 -4.52
N VAL A 44 -2.40 9.63 -3.53
CA VAL A 44 -3.27 10.80 -3.43
C VAL A 44 -2.84 11.57 -2.18
N PRO A 45 -2.08 12.66 -2.34
CA PRO A 45 -1.70 13.49 -1.22
C PRO A 45 -2.93 14.22 -0.67
N ASN A 46 -3.04 14.30 0.66
CA ASN A 46 -4.03 15.10 1.37
C ASN A 46 -5.49 14.89 0.91
N GLN A 47 -5.91 13.64 0.67
CA GLN A 47 -7.20 13.31 0.02
C GLN A 47 -8.46 13.92 0.70
N TYR A 48 -8.43 14.10 2.01
CA TYR A 48 -9.53 14.62 2.82
C TYR A 48 -9.25 16.05 3.36
N GLY A 49 -8.15 16.69 2.95
CA GLY A 49 -7.72 18.01 3.42
C GLY A 49 -7.11 18.02 4.83
N ILE A 50 -6.72 19.22 5.30
CA ILE A 50 -6.28 19.45 6.69
C ILE A 50 -7.55 19.40 7.56
N SER A 51 -7.92 18.20 7.96
CA SER A 51 -9.08 18.02 8.83
C SER A 51 -8.74 18.53 10.24
N SER A 52 -9.56 19.45 10.76
CA SER A 52 -9.60 19.80 12.19
C SER A 52 -10.12 18.65 13.08
N SER A 53 -10.36 17.47 12.50
CA SER A 53 -10.79 16.27 13.21
C SER A 53 -9.67 15.70 14.09
N PRO A 54 -9.96 15.37 15.37
CA PRO A 54 -9.05 14.69 16.27
C PRO A 54 -8.48 13.37 15.72
N LEU A 55 -9.17 12.77 14.73
CA LEU A 55 -8.79 11.51 14.11
C LEU A 55 -7.49 11.60 13.29
N HIS A 56 -7.18 12.77 12.73
CA HIS A 56 -6.02 12.96 11.86
C HIS A 56 -4.86 13.70 12.55
N ARG A 57 -5.05 14.17 13.80
CA ARG A 57 -4.03 14.86 14.61
C ARG A 57 -3.27 15.96 13.87
N GLY A 58 -3.89 16.62 12.87
CA GLY A 58 -3.27 17.65 12.05
C GLY A 58 -2.30 17.16 10.95
N LEU A 59 -2.20 15.84 10.71
CA LEU A 59 -1.36 15.29 9.63
C LEU A 59 -2.10 15.26 8.29
N PRO A 60 -1.38 15.43 7.15
CA PRO A 60 -1.91 15.20 5.81
C PRO A 60 -2.59 13.83 5.69
N THR A 61 -3.77 13.79 5.07
CA THR A 61 -4.50 12.53 4.87
C THR A 61 -4.08 11.84 3.58
N ASP A 62 -2.81 11.46 3.50
CA ASP A 62 -2.27 10.81 2.32
C ASP A 62 -2.87 9.41 2.14
N ARG A 63 -3.10 9.02 0.89
CA ARG A 63 -3.77 7.76 0.55
C ARG A 63 -3.10 7.06 -0.62
N LEU A 64 -2.89 5.76 -0.47
CA LEU A 64 -2.59 4.85 -1.58
C LEU A 64 -3.89 4.25 -2.12
N ILE A 65 -4.02 4.19 -3.44
CA ILE A 65 -5.10 3.43 -4.08
C ILE A 65 -4.67 1.98 -4.22
N ALA A 66 -5.30 1.09 -3.46
CA ALA A 66 -5.20 -0.34 -3.64
C ALA A 66 -6.04 -0.75 -4.85
N GLU A 67 -5.40 -1.38 -5.83
CA GLU A 67 -6.00 -1.99 -7.01
C GLU A 67 -6.03 -3.50 -6.83
N TRP A 68 -7.22 -4.08 -6.70
CA TRP A 68 -7.42 -5.51 -6.52
C TRP A 68 -7.96 -6.17 -7.79
N TRP A 69 -7.02 -6.59 -8.64
CA TRP A 69 -7.26 -7.31 -9.90
C TRP A 69 -7.64 -8.76 -9.62
N LEU A 70 -8.94 -9.02 -9.47
CA LEU A 70 -9.51 -10.21 -8.82
C LEU A 70 -9.13 -11.54 -9.48
N ASP A 71 -8.89 -11.55 -10.78
CA ASP A 71 -8.54 -12.70 -11.61
C ASP A 71 -7.06 -12.73 -12.00
N SER A 72 -6.27 -11.75 -11.58
CA SER A 72 -4.85 -11.72 -11.88
C SER A 72 -4.13 -12.94 -11.28
N PRO A 73 -3.08 -13.47 -11.93
CA PRO A 73 -2.29 -14.58 -11.40
C PRO A 73 -1.79 -14.31 -9.98
N ARG A 74 -1.44 -13.04 -9.68
CA ARG A 74 -1.04 -12.59 -8.35
C ARG A 74 -2.15 -12.80 -7.32
N VAL A 75 -3.35 -12.27 -7.57
CA VAL A 75 -4.45 -12.37 -6.59
C VAL A 75 -4.88 -13.81 -6.41
N VAL A 76 -4.95 -14.60 -7.49
CA VAL A 76 -5.22 -16.05 -7.41
C VAL A 76 -4.20 -16.73 -6.50
N ALA A 77 -2.90 -16.54 -6.76
CA ALA A 77 -1.85 -17.13 -5.94
C ALA A 77 -1.95 -16.72 -4.45
N ARG A 78 -2.14 -15.43 -4.16
CA ARG A 78 -2.21 -14.93 -2.78
C ARG A 78 -3.44 -15.44 -2.02
N VAL A 79 -4.59 -15.51 -2.70
CA VAL A 79 -5.82 -16.08 -2.13
C VAL A 79 -5.65 -17.57 -1.81
N ASP A 80 -4.90 -18.31 -2.63
CA ASP A 80 -4.58 -19.73 -2.40
C ASP A 80 -3.46 -19.94 -1.37
N GLY A 81 -2.97 -18.87 -0.72
CA GLY A 81 -1.87 -18.93 0.24
C GLY A 81 -0.49 -19.13 -0.39
N ARG A 82 -0.37 -19.06 -1.72
CA ARG A 82 0.88 -19.20 -2.45
C ARG A 82 1.61 -17.86 -2.53
N THR A 83 2.93 -17.91 -2.32
CA THR A 83 3.81 -16.73 -2.44
C THR A 83 4.67 -16.76 -3.70
N GLU A 84 4.59 -17.84 -4.47
CA GLU A 84 5.37 -18.12 -5.67
C GLU A 84 5.03 -17.14 -6.81
N GLY A 85 6.01 -16.87 -7.68
CA GLY A 85 5.84 -16.03 -8.88
C GLY A 85 5.80 -14.52 -8.63
N SER A 86 6.12 -14.04 -7.41
CA SER A 86 6.39 -12.61 -7.23
C SER A 86 7.78 -12.29 -7.81
N PRO A 87 7.90 -11.34 -8.75
CA PRO A 87 9.19 -10.95 -9.30
C PRO A 87 10.14 -10.46 -8.20
N ALA A 88 11.45 -10.57 -8.47
CA ALA A 88 12.47 -10.00 -7.61
C ALA A 88 12.18 -8.51 -7.42
N THR A 89 12.22 -8.06 -6.16
CA THR A 89 11.93 -6.66 -5.80
C THR A 89 12.89 -5.73 -6.53
N GLN A 90 12.36 -4.84 -7.36
CA GLN A 90 13.16 -3.89 -8.13
C GLN A 90 13.60 -2.69 -7.31
N ASP A 91 12.74 -2.19 -6.42
CA ASP A 91 13.06 -1.07 -5.54
C ASP A 91 12.38 -1.20 -4.17
N ARG A 92 12.89 -0.47 -3.18
CA ARG A 92 12.49 -0.55 -1.78
C ARG A 92 12.36 0.85 -1.17
N VAL A 93 11.20 1.14 -0.59
CA VAL A 93 10.97 2.37 0.17
C VAL A 93 10.72 2.05 1.63
N THR A 94 11.66 2.44 2.50
CA THR A 94 11.64 2.14 3.94
C THR A 94 11.21 3.37 4.73
N PHE A 95 10.39 3.16 5.76
CA PHE A 95 10.03 4.17 6.74
C PHE A 95 10.11 3.62 8.17
N PRO A 96 10.46 4.48 9.15
CA PRO A 96 10.49 4.10 10.56
C PRO A 96 9.08 3.88 11.13
N LEU A 97 8.92 2.83 11.94
CA LEU A 97 7.68 2.54 12.70
C LEU A 97 7.72 3.12 14.11
N ASP A 98 8.90 3.25 14.70
CA ASP A 98 9.07 3.82 16.04
C ASP A 98 8.60 5.28 16.12
N VAL A 99 8.79 6.06 15.07
CA VAL A 99 8.25 7.43 14.93
C VAL A 99 6.72 7.46 14.91
N LEU A 100 6.06 6.36 14.53
CA LEU A 100 4.61 6.23 14.47
C LEU A 100 4.02 5.70 15.79
N GLU A 101 4.75 4.85 16.50
CA GLU A 101 4.33 4.20 17.75
C GLU A 101 4.66 5.03 19.00
N ARG A 102 5.73 5.84 18.95
CA ARG A 102 6.09 6.81 19.99
C ARG A 102 5.72 8.21 19.53
N GLN A 103 5.27 9.08 20.44
CA GLN A 103 5.07 10.51 20.13
C GLN A 103 6.43 11.20 19.92
N GLY A 104 7.06 10.94 18.78
CA GLY A 104 8.39 11.43 18.43
C GLY A 104 9.51 10.53 18.94
N SER A 105 10.44 10.22 18.05
CA SER A 105 11.87 10.22 18.39
C SER A 105 12.33 11.68 18.36
N GLU A 106 13.30 12.09 19.19
CA GLU A 106 13.83 13.47 19.19
C GLU A 106 14.32 13.92 17.80
N ASP A 107 14.64 12.97 16.90
CA ASP A 107 15.30 13.23 15.63
C ASP A 107 14.37 13.44 14.41
N ARG A 108 13.13 12.94 14.41
CA ARG A 108 12.20 13.06 13.25
C ARG A 108 10.72 13.09 13.63
N SER A 109 9.98 13.99 13.00
CA SER A 109 8.53 14.11 13.10
C SER A 109 7.79 13.15 12.15
N ILE A 110 6.53 12.82 12.50
CA ILE A 110 5.66 12.00 11.64
C ILE A 110 5.43 12.69 10.28
N ALA A 111 5.33 14.02 10.25
CA ALA A 111 5.13 14.78 9.02
C ALA A 111 6.33 14.66 8.06
N GLU A 112 7.56 14.68 8.57
CA GLU A 112 8.77 14.47 7.76
C GLU A 112 8.83 13.06 7.19
N VAL A 113 8.52 12.05 8.01
CA VAL A 113 8.45 10.64 7.56
C VAL A 113 7.39 10.47 6.48
N GLN A 114 6.22 11.09 6.65
CA GLN A 114 5.15 11.05 5.66
C GLN A 114 5.57 11.72 4.35
N ALA A 115 6.17 12.92 4.42
CA ALA A 115 6.62 13.65 3.25
C ALA A 115 7.72 12.90 2.47
N GLU A 116 8.67 12.29 3.18
CA GLU A 116 9.72 11.46 2.56
C GLU A 116 9.10 10.23 1.88
N LEU A 117 8.22 9.51 2.58
CA LEU A 117 7.52 8.35 2.04
C LEU A 117 6.70 8.71 0.79
N CYS A 118 5.97 9.81 0.85
CA CYS A 118 5.17 10.36 -0.24
C CYS A 118 6.03 10.63 -1.49
N SER A 119 7.13 11.37 -1.32
CA SER A 119 8.06 11.70 -2.40
C SER A 119 8.67 10.44 -3.04
N ARG A 120 9.15 9.50 -2.22
CA ARG A 120 9.81 8.27 -2.71
C ARG A 120 8.84 7.34 -3.44
N LEU A 121 7.63 7.15 -2.90
CA LEU A 121 6.61 6.33 -3.57
C LEU A 121 6.13 6.96 -4.88
N GLN A 122 5.89 8.27 -4.92
CA GLN A 122 5.49 8.96 -6.15
C GLN A 122 6.57 8.87 -7.23
N ASN A 123 7.84 9.01 -6.86
CA ASN A 123 8.96 8.85 -7.79
C ASN A 123 8.99 7.42 -8.37
N ALA A 124 8.89 6.40 -7.51
CA ALA A 124 8.84 5.01 -7.97
C ALA A 124 7.65 4.75 -8.91
N PHE A 125 6.47 5.31 -8.61
CA PHE A 125 5.29 5.16 -9.46
C PHE A 125 5.44 5.86 -10.81
N ALA A 126 6.11 7.02 -10.85
CA ALA A 126 6.46 7.70 -12.10
C ALA A 126 7.41 6.88 -12.99
N GLN A 127 8.19 5.97 -12.40
CA GLN A 127 9.05 5.01 -13.11
C GLN A 127 8.32 3.72 -13.54
N GLY A 128 6.99 3.64 -13.36
CA GLY A 128 6.18 2.47 -13.73
C GLY A 128 6.24 1.33 -12.71
N LEU A 129 6.73 1.59 -11.50
CA LEU A 129 6.69 0.62 -10.40
C LEU A 129 5.35 0.70 -9.64
N ALA A 130 4.98 -0.40 -9.01
CA ALA A 130 3.86 -0.48 -8.08
C ALA A 130 4.35 -1.06 -6.74
N ALA A 131 3.79 -0.55 -5.64
CA ALA A 131 3.87 -1.21 -4.35
C ALA A 131 3.08 -2.52 -4.43
N THR A 132 3.80 -3.62 -4.29
CA THR A 132 3.24 -4.97 -4.37
C THR A 132 3.30 -5.71 -3.05
N GLY A 133 4.10 -5.22 -2.10
CA GLY A 133 4.18 -5.80 -0.77
C GLY A 133 4.74 -4.83 0.26
N LEU A 134 4.69 -5.26 1.51
CA LEU A 134 5.35 -4.60 2.64
C LEU A 134 6.05 -5.66 3.51
N GLU A 135 7.32 -5.43 3.83
CA GLU A 135 8.09 -6.19 4.81
C GLU A 135 8.25 -5.36 6.08
N VAL A 136 8.20 -6.01 7.24
CA VAL A 136 8.45 -5.36 8.53
C VAL A 136 9.63 -6.08 9.19
N ALA A 137 10.63 -5.30 9.60
CA ALA A 137 11.83 -5.81 10.26
C ALA A 137 12.23 -4.86 11.39
N GLY A 138 12.16 -5.34 12.63
CA GLY A 138 12.44 -4.53 13.81
C GLY A 138 11.53 -3.29 13.88
N ALA A 139 12.13 -2.11 13.93
CA ALA A 139 11.45 -0.82 14.02
C ALA A 139 11.18 -0.15 12.67
N ALA A 140 11.23 -0.88 11.55
CA ALA A 140 11.03 -0.31 10.22
C ALA A 140 10.09 -1.16 9.35
N ALA A 141 9.38 -0.48 8.45
CA ALA A 141 8.58 -1.09 7.40
C ALA A 141 9.12 -0.69 6.02
N THR A 142 9.08 -1.62 5.08
CA THR A 142 9.64 -1.45 3.73
C THR A 142 8.63 -1.86 2.67
N TYR A 143 8.21 -0.92 1.83
CA TYR A 143 7.44 -1.20 0.63
C TYR A 143 8.33 -1.88 -0.42
N LEU A 144 7.81 -2.98 -0.99
CA LEU A 144 8.43 -3.70 -2.10
C LEU A 144 7.82 -3.24 -3.42
N LEU A 145 8.64 -2.65 -4.27
CA LEU A 145 8.25 -2.05 -5.52
C LEU A 145 8.66 -2.92 -6.70
N ASN A 146 7.70 -3.18 -7.59
CA ASN A 146 7.90 -4.03 -8.77
C ASN A 146 7.18 -3.42 -9.98
N PRO A 147 7.69 -3.64 -11.21
CA PRO A 147 6.94 -3.31 -12.41
C PRO A 147 5.57 -3.99 -12.41
N TRP A 148 4.53 -3.23 -12.76
CA TRP A 148 3.19 -3.77 -12.95
C TRP A 148 2.70 -3.42 -14.34
N LYS A 149 2.64 -4.43 -15.22
CA LYS A 149 1.98 -4.30 -16.52
C LYS A 149 0.51 -4.65 -16.33
N THR A 150 -0.37 -3.70 -16.61
CA THR A 150 -1.78 -4.02 -16.86
C THR A 150 -1.80 -4.82 -18.17
N SER A 151 -2.14 -6.11 -18.09
CA SER A 151 -2.60 -6.81 -19.28
C SER A 151 -4.00 -6.25 -19.57
N ASP A 152 -4.09 -5.45 -20.63
CA ASP A 152 -5.36 -4.99 -21.18
C ASP A 152 -6.18 -6.17 -21.75
#